data_AF-A0A0D6L5Y4-F1
#
_entry.id   AF-A0A0D6L5Y4-F1
#
_cell.length_a   1.000
_cell.length_b   1.000
_cell.length_c   1.000
_cell.angle_alpha   90.00
_cell.angle_beta   90.00
_cell.angle_gamma   90.00
#
_symmetry.space_group_name_H-M   'P 1'
#
loop_
_entity.id
_entity.type
_entity.pdbx_description
1 polymer ?
#
loop_
_entity_poly.entity_id
_entity_poly.type
_entity_poly.pdbx_seq_one_letter_code
_entity_poly.pdbx_strand_id
1 'polypeptide(L)'
;MATFASTTMSKNLAEGEEAEEPVKKKYEPKKLHTSEVTSLFNLKSEYLKKKNDIVRSATGEVYRGGKSSVLAVNKEEKVSIKKEAQERKRRINEHEAALRKEEQERLDLVRKKLKEKSELYEKLSEGKVTLQTSDGLDVEFLVDFNAKVKERQESQQSQPTYHDELPTTSTSSEPAPLVEHYVPEEERREYGVSHMKFSSEEEKRQAQIKSLYDMTAETEKMRAKNKSAADEKARAKREKLNALRRRKGLPEIRTPSPEPEPEEPEVNLEEIPLPIEKPLRERERKPEREWDRGKGRYNTWIQKQRDERDEEFAPPSFYYQ
;
A
#
# COMPACT_ATOMS: atom_id res chain seq x y z
N MET A 1 -52.47 -38.40 21.69
CA MET A 1 -52.22 -38.71 23.11
C MET A 1 -50.72 -38.57 23.37
N ALA A 2 -50.31 -37.52 24.07
CA ALA A 2 -48.98 -37.41 24.67
C ALA A 2 -49.16 -36.58 25.96
N THR A 3 -48.91 -37.21 27.09
CA THR A 3 -49.22 -36.73 28.44
C THR A 3 -48.09 -35.84 28.97
N PHE A 4 -48.46 -34.66 29.48
CA PHE A 4 -47.58 -33.77 30.25
C PHE A 4 -47.44 -34.32 31.68
N ALA A 5 -46.22 -34.51 32.16
CA ALA A 5 -45.95 -34.83 33.56
C ALA A 5 -45.73 -33.54 34.35
N SER A 6 -46.72 -33.18 35.17
CA SER A 6 -46.60 -32.17 36.24
C SER A 6 -46.33 -32.88 37.56
N THR A 7 -45.24 -32.53 38.25
CA THR A 7 -45.07 -32.86 39.67
C THR A 7 -45.03 -31.55 40.46
N THR A 8 -46.12 -31.32 41.18
CA THR A 8 -46.24 -30.43 42.33
C THR A 8 -46.09 -31.25 43.61
N MET A 9 -45.96 -30.55 44.75
CA MET A 9 -46.02 -30.99 46.16
C MET A 9 -44.63 -31.18 46.80
N SER A 10 -44.29 -30.63 47.98
CA SER A 10 -45.11 -29.97 48.99
C SER A 10 -44.28 -29.13 49.97
N LYS A 11 -45.02 -28.22 50.58
CA LYS A 11 -44.77 -27.24 51.63
C LYS A 11 -44.47 -27.91 53.00
N ASN A 12 -43.63 -27.28 53.83
CA ASN A 12 -43.77 -27.28 55.29
C ASN A 12 -43.27 -25.95 55.86
N LEU A 13 -44.10 -25.40 56.76
CA LEU A 13 -44.08 -24.10 57.43
C LEU A 13 -43.62 -24.33 58.89
N ALA A 14 -42.70 -23.54 59.47
CA ALA A 14 -42.92 -22.52 60.52
C ALA A 14 -41.65 -22.59 61.42
N GLU A 15 -41.10 -21.60 62.11
CA GLU A 15 -41.52 -20.29 62.62
C GLU A 15 -40.23 -19.61 63.16
N GLY A 16 -40.13 -18.27 63.12
CA GLY A 16 -39.22 -17.52 64.00
C GLY A 16 -38.00 -16.80 63.38
N GLU A 17 -38.12 -15.47 63.34
CA GLU A 17 -37.07 -14.44 63.42
C GLU A 17 -36.36 -13.92 62.14
N GLU A 18 -36.45 -12.58 62.05
CA GLU A 18 -35.77 -11.60 61.21
C GLU A 18 -35.77 -11.78 59.67
N ALA A 19 -36.61 -10.97 59.04
CA ALA A 19 -36.55 -10.68 57.61
C ALA A 19 -35.28 -9.89 57.27
N GLU A 20 -34.16 -10.59 57.10
CA GLU A 20 -33.07 -10.09 56.27
C GLU A 20 -33.44 -10.32 54.80
N GLU A 21 -33.55 -9.22 54.06
CA GLU A 21 -33.72 -9.23 52.61
C GLU A 21 -32.67 -10.15 51.97
N PRO A 22 -33.02 -11.01 51.00
CA PRO A 22 -32.02 -11.82 50.32
C PRO A 22 -31.10 -10.89 49.51
N VAL A 23 -29.93 -10.58 50.09
CA VAL A 23 -28.87 -9.83 49.44
C VAL A 23 -28.58 -10.50 48.11
N LYS A 24 -28.90 -9.80 47.01
CA LYS A 24 -28.60 -10.24 45.65
C LYS A 24 -27.10 -10.48 45.56
N LYS A 25 -26.70 -11.75 45.63
CA LYS A 25 -25.31 -12.16 45.38
C LYS A 25 -24.92 -11.61 44.02
N LYS A 26 -24.03 -10.61 44.01
CA LYS A 26 -23.49 -10.04 42.78
C LYS A 26 -22.84 -11.19 42.02
N TYR A 27 -23.30 -11.44 40.80
CA TYR A 27 -22.77 -12.50 39.96
C TYR A 27 -21.36 -12.10 39.55
N GLU A 28 -20.36 -12.57 40.28
CA GLU A 28 -18.98 -12.42 39.83
C GLU A 28 -18.78 -13.26 38.56
N PRO A 29 -18.11 -12.72 37.54
CA PRO A 29 -17.83 -13.49 36.33
C PRO A 29 -16.96 -14.69 36.70
N LYS A 30 -17.43 -15.89 36.35
CA LYS A 30 -16.70 -17.15 36.56
C LYS A 30 -15.32 -17.04 35.89
N LYS A 31 -14.26 -17.03 36.70
CA LYS A 31 -12.87 -16.95 36.22
C LYS A 31 -12.45 -18.32 35.66
N LEU A 32 -12.32 -18.41 34.34
CA LEU A 32 -11.83 -19.61 33.68
C LEU A 32 -10.30 -19.61 33.72
N HIS A 33 -9.72 -20.67 34.30
CA HIS A 33 -8.27 -20.90 34.28
C HIS A 33 -7.97 -21.90 33.16
N THR A 34 -7.11 -21.52 32.22
CA THR A 34 -6.68 -22.37 31.11
C THR A 34 -5.16 -22.45 31.12
N SER A 35 -4.60 -23.64 30.98
CA SER A 35 -3.15 -23.85 30.84
C SER A 35 -2.58 -23.35 29.50
N GLU A 36 -3.42 -23.28 28.46
CA GLU A 36 -3.00 -22.97 27.09
C GLU A 36 -3.76 -21.78 26.50
N VAL A 37 -3.02 -20.86 25.88
CA VAL A 37 -3.54 -19.65 25.21
C VAL A 37 -4.39 -20.00 23.97
N THR A 38 -4.09 -21.12 23.32
CA THR A 38 -4.81 -21.67 22.16
C THR A 38 -6.25 -22.05 22.51
N SER A 39 -6.49 -22.59 23.71
CA SER A 39 -7.82 -22.93 24.22
C SER A 39 -8.72 -21.70 24.42
N LEU A 40 -8.15 -20.59 24.92
CA LEU A 40 -8.87 -19.31 25.04
C LEU A 40 -9.25 -18.72 23.69
N PHE A 41 -8.37 -18.84 22.69
CA PHE A 41 -8.65 -18.36 21.35
C PHE A 41 -9.76 -19.18 20.67
N ASN A 42 -9.75 -20.51 20.85
CA ASN A 42 -10.79 -21.39 20.37
C ASN A 42 -12.15 -21.06 21.02
N LEU A 43 -12.19 -20.91 22.35
CA LEU A 43 -13.40 -20.51 23.08
C LEU A 43 -13.93 -19.14 22.64
N LYS A 44 -13.03 -18.17 22.45
CA LYS A 44 -13.37 -16.83 21.95
C LYS A 44 -13.95 -16.92 20.53
N SER A 45 -13.39 -17.77 19.68
CA SER A 45 -13.87 -17.99 18.32
C SER A 45 -15.27 -18.62 18.31
N GLU A 46 -15.53 -19.61 19.17
CA GLU A 46 -16.84 -20.24 19.33
C GLU A 46 -17.87 -19.28 19.91
N TYR A 47 -17.49 -18.46 20.90
CA TYR A 47 -18.35 -17.41 21.44
C TYR A 47 -18.75 -16.39 20.36
N LEU A 48 -17.79 -15.96 19.52
CA LEU A 48 -18.10 -15.08 18.39
C LEU A 48 -19.04 -15.74 17.38
N LYS A 49 -18.83 -17.03 17.05
CA LYS A 49 -19.73 -17.77 16.16
C LYS A 49 -21.14 -17.82 16.74
N LYS A 50 -21.30 -18.23 18.00
CA LYS A 50 -22.59 -18.32 18.67
C LYS A 50 -23.29 -16.97 18.80
N LYS A 51 -22.55 -15.89 19.11
CA LYS A 51 -23.11 -14.53 19.11
C LYS A 51 -23.62 -14.12 17.72
N ASN A 52 -22.87 -14.42 16.68
CA ASN A 52 -23.30 -14.14 15.31
C ASN A 52 -24.50 -15.00 14.90
N ASP A 53 -24.59 -16.25 15.36
CA ASP A 53 -25.71 -17.14 15.07
C ASP A 53 -26.98 -16.69 15.78
N ILE A 54 -26.88 -16.15 17.00
CA ILE A 54 -28.01 -15.50 17.71
C ILE A 54 -28.47 -14.24 16.96
N VAL A 55 -27.54 -13.41 16.49
CA VAL A 55 -27.91 -12.23 15.68
C VAL A 55 -28.59 -12.68 14.38
N ARG A 56 -28.06 -13.73 13.73
CA ARG A 56 -28.64 -14.29 12.51
C ARG A 56 -30.02 -14.90 12.74
N SER A 57 -30.23 -15.64 13.83
CA SER A 57 -31.54 -16.22 14.17
C SER A 57 -32.54 -15.14 14.59
N ALA A 58 -32.12 -14.14 15.38
CA ALA A 58 -32.95 -12.99 15.74
C ALA A 58 -33.33 -12.13 14.53
N THR A 59 -32.47 -12.05 13.51
CA THR A 59 -32.79 -11.39 12.24
C THR A 59 -33.46 -12.32 11.20
N GLY A 60 -33.52 -13.63 11.47
CA GLY A 60 -33.83 -14.68 10.51
C GLY A 60 -35.22 -15.30 10.65
N GLU A 61 -35.88 -15.15 11.80
CA GLU A 61 -37.29 -15.52 11.94
C GLU A 61 -38.21 -14.40 11.46
N VAL A 62 -38.42 -14.35 10.15
CA VAL A 62 -39.52 -13.60 9.55
C VAL A 62 -40.81 -14.36 9.84
N TYR A 63 -41.47 -14.01 10.95
CA TYR A 63 -42.89 -14.32 11.16
C TYR A 63 -43.70 -13.70 10.03
N ARG A 64 -44.15 -14.53 9.09
CA ARG A 64 -45.21 -14.18 8.15
C ARG A 64 -46.55 -14.37 8.87
N GLY A 65 -47.29 -13.28 9.07
CA GLY A 65 -48.72 -13.35 9.38
C GLY A 65 -49.23 -12.29 10.36
N GLY A 66 -49.70 -11.16 9.81
CA GLY A 66 -50.85 -10.38 10.28
C GLY A 66 -51.02 -10.11 11.78
N LYS A 67 -50.56 -8.94 12.23
CA LYS A 67 -51.18 -7.97 13.17
C LYS A 67 -50.08 -6.94 13.51
N SER A 68 -50.43 -5.66 13.52
CA SER A 68 -49.50 -4.52 13.68
C SER A 68 -48.47 -4.77 14.79
N SER A 69 -47.20 -4.84 14.39
CA SER A 69 -46.05 -5.00 15.26
C SER A 69 -46.03 -3.93 16.35
N VAL A 70 -45.90 -4.36 17.60
CA VAL A 70 -45.68 -3.52 18.80
C VAL A 70 -44.37 -2.71 18.71
N LEU A 71 -43.56 -2.92 17.67
CA LEU A 71 -42.32 -2.20 17.38
C LEU A 71 -42.46 -1.17 16.25
N ALA A 72 -43.69 -0.84 15.83
CA ALA A 72 -43.92 0.23 14.88
C ALA A 72 -43.57 1.59 15.52
N VAL A 73 -42.34 2.04 15.30
CA VAL A 73 -41.83 3.37 15.68
C VAL A 73 -42.85 4.44 15.32
N ASN A 74 -43.31 5.18 16.33
CA ASN A 74 -44.34 6.21 16.18
C ASN A 74 -43.89 7.30 15.20
N LYS A 75 -44.83 8.01 14.58
CA LYS A 75 -44.51 9.10 13.64
C LYS A 75 -43.62 10.17 14.29
N GLU A 76 -43.83 10.43 15.57
CA GLU A 76 -43.04 11.38 16.39
C GLU A 76 -41.62 10.87 16.63
N GLU A 77 -41.46 9.58 16.92
CA GLU A 77 -40.15 8.96 17.13
C GLU A 77 -39.33 8.96 15.84
N LYS A 78 -39.96 8.79 14.67
CA LYS A 78 -39.29 8.98 13.37
C LYS A 78 -38.81 10.42 13.16
N VAL A 79 -39.53 11.42 13.66
CA VAL A 79 -39.09 12.82 13.60
C VAL A 79 -37.94 13.07 14.58
N SER A 80 -37.99 12.49 15.78
CA SER A 80 -36.90 12.55 16.76
C SER A 80 -35.61 11.93 16.21
N ILE A 81 -35.68 10.72 15.65
CA ILE A 81 -34.53 10.04 15.02
C ILE A 81 -33.96 10.87 13.86
N LYS A 82 -34.81 11.55 13.09
CA LYS A 82 -34.34 12.45 12.01
C LYS A 82 -33.61 13.68 12.57
N LYS A 83 -34.13 14.30 13.62
CA LYS A 83 -33.48 15.44 14.30
C LYS A 83 -32.14 15.02 14.91
N GLU A 84 -32.11 13.88 15.61
CA GLU A 84 -30.89 13.32 16.17
C GLU A 84 -29.87 12.98 15.07
N ALA A 85 -30.32 12.42 13.94
CA ALA A 85 -29.43 12.18 12.80
C ALA A 85 -28.86 13.48 12.21
N GLN A 86 -29.63 14.57 12.19
CA GLN A 86 -29.15 15.88 11.76
C GLN A 86 -28.15 16.47 12.77
N GLU A 87 -28.40 16.37 14.07
CA GLU A 87 -27.46 16.80 15.10
C GLU A 87 -26.16 16.00 15.06
N ARG A 88 -26.23 14.68 14.88
CA ARG A 88 -25.05 13.83 14.66
C ARG A 88 -24.28 14.30 13.43
N LYS A 89 -24.95 14.63 12.33
CA LYS A 89 -24.28 15.20 11.14
C LYS A 89 -23.61 16.54 11.43
N ARG A 90 -24.24 17.43 12.21
CA ARG A 90 -23.65 18.71 12.62
C ARG A 90 -22.39 18.50 13.46
N ARG A 91 -22.45 17.63 14.47
CA ARG A 91 -21.29 17.27 15.31
C ARG A 91 -20.15 16.67 14.48
N ILE A 92 -20.47 15.79 13.53
CA ILE A 92 -19.48 15.22 12.61
C ILE A 92 -18.83 16.34 11.77
N ASN A 93 -19.64 17.24 11.21
CA ASN A 93 -19.13 18.35 10.39
C ASN A 93 -18.26 19.34 11.22
N GLU A 94 -18.68 19.66 12.45
CA GLU A 94 -17.90 20.50 13.37
C GLU A 94 -16.56 19.84 13.72
N HIS A 95 -16.56 18.54 14.01
CA HIS A 95 -15.34 17.78 14.27
C HIS A 95 -14.44 17.70 13.02
N GLU A 96 -15.02 17.48 11.84
CA GLU A 96 -14.28 17.48 10.58
C GLU A 96 -13.66 18.85 10.29
N ALA A 97 -14.39 19.94 10.55
CA ALA A 97 -13.89 21.30 10.41
C ALA A 97 -12.77 21.60 11.42
N ALA A 98 -12.88 21.12 12.67
CA ALA A 98 -11.83 21.25 13.68
C ALA A 98 -10.56 20.51 13.26
N LEU A 99 -10.68 19.26 12.79
CA LEU A 99 -9.54 18.50 12.27
C LEU A 99 -8.88 19.19 11.08
N ARG A 100 -9.66 19.77 10.15
CA ARG A 100 -9.08 20.53 9.03
C ARG A 100 -8.32 21.77 9.49
N LYS A 101 -8.79 22.47 10.52
CA LYS A 101 -8.08 23.62 11.08
C LYS A 101 -6.77 23.21 11.75
N GLU A 102 -6.79 22.14 12.56
CA GLU A 102 -5.58 21.60 13.18
C GLU A 102 -4.55 21.15 12.13
N GLU A 103 -5.00 20.53 11.04
CA GLU A 103 -4.15 20.16 9.91
C GLU A 103 -3.53 21.39 9.23
N GLN A 104 -4.31 22.45 9.01
CA GLN A 104 -3.81 23.72 8.45
C GLN A 104 -2.77 24.37 9.36
N GLU A 105 -3.03 24.44 10.67
CA GLU A 105 -2.08 24.98 11.64
C GLU A 105 -0.77 24.18 11.65
N ARG A 106 -0.85 22.85 11.58
CA ARG A 106 0.31 21.98 11.47
C ARG A 106 1.10 22.23 10.18
N LEU A 107 0.41 22.39 9.05
CA LEU A 107 1.05 22.72 7.77
C LEU A 107 1.74 24.07 7.82
N ASP A 108 1.13 25.07 8.44
CA ASP A 108 1.70 26.40 8.58
C ASP A 108 2.92 26.41 9.50
N LEU A 109 2.92 25.61 10.57
CA LEU A 109 4.11 25.39 11.39
C LEU A 109 5.25 24.75 10.59
N VAL A 110 4.95 23.75 9.76
CA VAL A 110 5.95 23.10 8.90
C VAL A 110 6.48 24.10 7.85
N ARG A 111 5.61 24.90 7.23
CA ARG A 111 5.99 25.95 6.28
C ARG A 111 6.89 27.00 6.91
N LYS A 112 6.55 27.47 8.12
CA LYS A 112 7.40 28.41 8.88
C LYS A 112 8.78 27.83 9.15
N LYS A 113 8.85 26.59 9.65
CA LYS A 113 10.13 25.88 9.88
C LYS A 113 10.94 25.74 8.60
N LEU A 114 10.30 25.44 7.47
CA LEU A 114 10.99 25.32 6.17
C LEU A 114 11.51 26.68 5.72
N LYS A 115 10.72 27.73 5.87
CA LYS A 115 11.11 29.11 5.55
C LYS A 115 12.28 29.59 6.41
N GLU A 116 12.22 29.36 7.72
CA GLU A 116 13.32 29.67 8.65
C GLU A 116 14.60 28.90 8.28
N LYS A 117 14.47 27.62 7.92
CA LYS A 117 15.60 26.82 7.42
C LYS A 117 16.16 27.37 6.12
N SER A 118 15.32 27.71 5.13
CA SER A 118 15.80 28.26 3.86
C SER A 118 16.49 29.60 4.05
N GLU A 119 15.94 30.49 4.88
CA GLU A 119 16.58 31.76 5.24
C GLU A 119 17.91 31.53 5.97
N LEU A 120 18.02 30.50 6.82
CA LEU A 120 19.28 30.11 7.45
C LEU A 120 20.31 29.63 6.42
N TYR A 121 19.90 28.78 5.48
CA TYR A 121 20.78 28.32 4.40
C TYR A 121 21.24 29.45 3.49
N GLU A 122 20.36 30.39 3.16
CA GLU A 122 20.74 31.59 2.40
C GLU A 122 21.80 32.39 3.16
N LYS A 123 21.57 32.69 4.44
CA LYS A 123 22.55 33.41 5.30
C LYS A 123 23.89 32.67 5.42
N LEU A 124 23.87 31.34 5.55
CA LEU A 124 25.09 30.51 5.58
C LEU A 124 25.81 30.56 4.23
N SER A 125 25.06 30.45 3.13
CA SER A 125 25.61 30.48 1.77
C SER A 125 26.20 31.82 1.38
N GLU A 126 25.77 32.90 2.04
CA GLU A 126 26.31 34.25 1.89
C GLU A 126 27.51 34.50 2.82
N GLY A 127 27.81 33.57 3.74
CA GLY A 127 28.88 33.70 4.73
C GLY A 127 28.58 34.69 5.86
N LYS A 128 27.31 35.05 6.08
CA LYS A 128 26.91 36.07 7.07
C LYS A 128 26.75 35.54 8.49
N VAL A 129 26.57 34.22 8.65
CA VAL A 129 26.27 33.56 9.93
C VAL A 129 27.10 32.31 10.05
N THR A 130 27.75 32.08 11.19
CA THR A 130 28.30 30.79 11.59
C THR A 130 27.37 30.15 12.63
N LEU A 131 27.11 28.85 12.52
CA LEU A 131 26.29 28.12 13.48
C LEU A 131 27.16 27.65 14.64
N GLN A 132 26.70 27.85 15.87
CA GLN A 132 27.38 27.40 17.08
C GLN A 132 26.59 26.29 17.76
N THR A 133 27.31 25.31 18.31
CA THR A 133 26.75 24.23 19.15
C THR A 133 26.38 24.80 20.53
N SER A 134 25.66 24.05 21.37
CA SER A 134 25.37 24.43 22.76
C SER A 134 26.61 24.85 23.56
N ASP A 135 27.77 24.31 23.17
CA ASP A 135 29.04 24.50 23.86
C ASP A 135 29.83 25.70 23.29
N GLY A 136 29.21 26.49 22.40
CA GLY A 136 29.80 27.69 21.79
C GLY A 136 30.84 27.40 20.71
N LEU A 137 31.07 26.13 20.38
CA LEU A 137 31.95 25.72 19.28
C LEU A 137 31.24 25.88 17.94
N ASP A 138 31.97 26.44 16.96
CA ASP A 138 31.49 26.56 15.60
C ASP A 138 31.25 25.16 15.01
N VAL A 139 30.09 25.00 14.35
CA VAL A 139 29.70 23.75 13.70
C VAL A 139 30.46 23.65 12.37
N GLU A 140 31.43 22.73 12.32
CA GLU A 140 32.14 22.41 11.08
C GLU A 140 31.23 21.63 10.13
N PHE A 141 31.03 22.16 8.93
CA PHE A 141 30.30 21.49 7.87
C PHE A 141 31.27 20.81 6.91
N LEU A 142 30.84 19.71 6.28
CA LEU A 142 31.63 19.05 5.22
C LEU A 142 31.93 20.00 4.04
N VAL A 143 31.14 21.05 3.88
CA VAL A 143 31.32 22.09 2.86
C VAL A 143 31.61 23.41 3.56
N ASP A 144 32.78 23.99 3.27
CA ASP A 144 33.13 25.33 3.73
C ASP A 144 32.40 26.41 2.92
N PHE A 145 31.30 26.92 3.48
CA PHE A 145 30.51 27.99 2.85
C PHE A 145 31.34 29.25 2.60
N ASN A 146 32.24 29.61 3.51
CA ASN A 146 33.09 30.81 3.38
C ASN A 146 34.08 30.67 2.21
N ALA A 147 34.67 29.50 2.02
CA ALA A 147 35.55 29.23 0.88
C ALA A 147 34.78 29.34 -0.45
N LYS A 148 33.55 28.80 -0.49
CA LYS A 148 32.68 28.85 -1.67
C LYS A 148 32.20 30.26 -2.01
N VAL A 149 31.94 31.09 -1.00
CA VAL A 149 31.64 32.52 -1.20
C VAL A 149 32.83 33.24 -1.82
N LYS A 150 34.03 32.99 -1.31
CA LYS A 150 35.26 33.57 -1.83
C LYS A 150 35.51 33.16 -3.29
N GLU A 151 35.38 31.89 -3.61
CA GLU A 151 35.46 31.37 -4.99
C GLU A 151 34.40 32.01 -5.91
N ARG A 152 33.16 32.19 -5.43
CA ARG A 152 32.12 32.88 -6.20
C ARG A 152 32.46 34.35 -6.46
N GLN A 153 33.02 35.06 -5.48
CA GLN A 153 33.48 36.43 -5.65
C GLN A 153 34.65 36.50 -6.64
N GLU A 154 35.63 35.60 -6.50
CA GLU A 154 36.79 35.50 -7.39
C GLU A 154 36.38 35.16 -8.83
N SER A 155 35.43 34.25 -9.04
CA SER A 155 34.87 33.89 -10.37
C SER A 155 34.01 34.97 -11.01
N GLN A 156 33.33 35.80 -10.20
CA GLN A 156 32.65 37.00 -10.69
C GLN A 156 33.66 38.10 -11.05
N GLN A 157 34.73 38.25 -10.26
CA GLN A 157 35.83 39.18 -10.54
C GLN A 157 36.70 38.72 -11.72
N SER A 158 36.84 37.40 -11.92
CA SER A 158 37.64 36.80 -12.98
C SER A 158 36.86 36.49 -14.24
N GLN A 159 35.61 36.96 -14.38
CA GLN A 159 34.94 37.00 -15.68
C GLN A 159 35.84 37.74 -16.67
N PRO A 160 36.41 37.05 -17.67
CA PRO A 160 37.41 37.63 -18.54
C PRO A 160 36.73 38.54 -19.57
N THR A 161 37.22 39.77 -19.71
CA THR A 161 37.24 40.41 -21.03
C THR A 161 38.05 39.49 -21.94
N TYR A 162 37.38 38.81 -22.87
CA TYR A 162 38.02 37.92 -23.84
C TYR A 162 39.21 38.62 -24.50
N HIS A 163 40.42 38.15 -24.20
CA HIS A 163 41.55 38.23 -25.09
C HIS A 163 41.98 36.79 -25.37
N ASP A 164 41.86 36.40 -26.63
CA ASP A 164 42.32 35.14 -27.20
C ASP A 164 43.82 34.99 -26.92
N GLU A 165 44.23 34.02 -26.11
CA GLU A 165 45.58 33.44 -26.20
C GLU A 165 45.54 31.96 -25.75
N LEU A 166 46.19 31.13 -26.58
CA LEU A 166 46.21 29.66 -26.56
C LEU A 166 46.83 29.07 -25.28
N PRO A 167 46.36 27.91 -24.76
CA PRO A 167 46.98 27.28 -23.60
C PRO A 167 48.12 26.34 -23.98
N THR A 168 49.33 26.67 -23.53
CA THR A 168 50.53 25.81 -23.53
C THR A 168 50.57 24.89 -22.30
N THR A 169 50.58 23.58 -22.56
CA THR A 169 51.32 22.48 -21.90
C THR A 169 51.50 22.38 -20.36
N SER A 170 51.22 21.14 -19.91
CA SER A 170 51.98 20.30 -18.96
C SER A 170 51.88 20.53 -17.45
N THR A 171 51.14 19.64 -16.78
CA THR A 171 51.48 19.14 -15.43
C THR A 171 51.21 17.63 -15.34
N SER A 172 52.30 16.89 -15.08
CA SER A 172 52.33 15.46 -14.76
C SER A 172 51.58 15.17 -13.45
N SER A 173 50.58 14.29 -13.48
CA SER A 173 49.95 13.71 -12.30
C SER A 173 49.93 12.20 -12.49
N GLU A 174 50.63 11.47 -11.62
CA GLU A 174 50.59 10.00 -11.60
C GLU A 174 49.17 9.52 -11.22
N PRO A 175 48.67 8.44 -11.83
CA PRO A 175 47.35 7.89 -11.50
C PRO A 175 47.39 7.12 -10.17
N ALA A 176 46.42 7.37 -9.30
CA ALA A 176 46.24 6.63 -8.05
C ALA A 176 45.99 5.12 -8.30
N PRO A 177 46.44 4.22 -7.40
CA PRO A 177 46.25 2.78 -7.58
C PRO A 177 44.76 2.41 -7.53
N LEU A 178 44.34 1.63 -8.51
CA LEU A 178 42.98 1.12 -8.65
C LEU A 178 42.67 0.18 -7.46
N VAL A 179 41.74 0.57 -6.59
CA VAL A 179 41.24 -0.30 -5.52
C VAL A 179 40.41 -1.40 -6.17
N GLU A 180 40.94 -2.62 -6.20
CA GLU A 180 40.20 -3.80 -6.65
C GLU A 180 39.14 -4.15 -5.61
N HIS A 181 37.90 -3.73 -5.85
CA HIS A 181 36.74 -4.03 -5.00
C HIS A 181 36.16 -5.43 -5.24
N TYR A 182 36.77 -6.24 -6.10
CA TYR A 182 36.18 -7.49 -6.59
C TYR A 182 36.96 -8.70 -6.08
N VAL A 183 36.39 -9.41 -5.11
CA VAL A 183 36.90 -10.70 -4.63
C VAL A 183 35.93 -11.78 -5.09
N PRO A 184 36.28 -12.62 -6.09
CA PRO A 184 35.42 -13.67 -6.64
C PRO A 184 34.88 -14.71 -5.64
N GLU A 185 35.35 -14.69 -4.39
CA GLU A 185 34.94 -15.60 -3.31
C GLU A 185 33.96 -14.97 -2.29
N GLU A 186 33.68 -13.66 -2.34
CA GLU A 186 32.71 -13.00 -1.42
C GLU A 186 31.25 -13.15 -1.89
N GLU A 187 30.78 -14.40 -1.98
CA GLU A 187 29.55 -14.76 -2.69
C GLU A 187 28.22 -14.35 -2.02
N ARG A 188 28.23 -13.72 -0.83
CA ARG A 188 26.98 -13.50 -0.07
C ARG A 188 26.46 -12.07 -0.04
N ARG A 189 27.25 -11.06 -0.43
CA ARG A 189 26.78 -9.66 -0.47
C ARG A 189 26.65 -9.11 -1.89
N GLU A 190 27.40 -9.64 -2.84
CA GLU A 190 27.55 -9.01 -4.16
C GLU A 190 26.56 -9.53 -5.23
N TYR A 191 25.97 -10.71 -5.04
CA TYR A 191 25.53 -11.49 -6.21
C TYR A 191 24.07 -11.91 -6.30
N GLY A 192 23.27 -11.65 -5.26
CA GLY A 192 21.85 -11.99 -5.29
C GLY A 192 21.59 -13.47 -5.68
N VAL A 193 20.40 -13.74 -6.22
CA VAL A 193 19.88 -15.11 -6.43
C VAL A 193 20.55 -15.85 -7.61
N SER A 194 21.35 -15.16 -8.43
CA SER A 194 21.82 -15.70 -9.71
C SER A 194 23.20 -16.37 -9.68
N HIS A 195 23.84 -16.52 -8.52
CA HIS A 195 25.20 -17.05 -8.43
C HIS A 195 25.21 -18.40 -7.71
N MET A 196 24.65 -19.41 -8.37
CA MET A 196 24.85 -20.81 -7.99
C MET A 196 25.88 -21.39 -8.96
N LYS A 197 27.11 -21.63 -8.50
CA LYS A 197 28.10 -22.35 -9.31
C LYS A 197 27.76 -23.83 -9.30
N PHE A 198 27.51 -24.41 -10.47
CA PHE A 198 27.32 -25.85 -10.59
C PHE A 198 28.64 -26.59 -10.44
N SER A 199 28.57 -27.84 -9.98
CA SER A 199 29.72 -28.73 -9.92
C SER A 199 30.37 -28.90 -11.31
N SER A 200 31.70 -29.05 -11.33
CA SER A 200 32.44 -29.42 -12.55
C SER A 200 32.12 -30.84 -13.02
N GLU A 201 31.71 -31.72 -12.10
CA GLU A 201 31.26 -33.08 -12.41
C GLU A 201 29.84 -33.08 -13.00
N GLU A 202 29.69 -33.70 -14.17
CA GLU A 202 28.45 -33.66 -14.96
C GLU A 202 27.25 -34.30 -14.23
N GLU A 203 27.44 -35.42 -13.55
CA GLU A 203 26.35 -36.09 -12.81
C GLU A 203 25.85 -35.24 -11.65
N LYS A 204 26.78 -34.67 -10.86
CA LYS A 204 26.44 -33.77 -9.75
C LYS A 204 25.80 -32.49 -10.26
N ARG A 205 26.27 -31.94 -11.39
CA ARG A 205 25.66 -30.79 -12.06
C ARG A 205 24.23 -31.07 -12.49
N GLN A 206 23.98 -32.20 -13.15
CA GLN A 206 22.63 -32.57 -13.58
C GLN A 206 21.69 -32.79 -12.40
N ALA A 207 22.15 -33.38 -11.30
CA ALA A 207 21.37 -33.52 -10.08
C ALA A 207 21.01 -32.15 -9.46
N GLN A 208 21.97 -31.22 -9.42
CA GLN A 208 21.75 -29.85 -8.96
C GLN A 208 20.73 -29.12 -9.85
N ILE A 209 20.85 -29.24 -11.17
CA ILE A 209 19.92 -28.64 -12.13
C ILE A 209 18.50 -29.22 -11.96
N LYS A 210 18.36 -30.54 -11.83
CA LYS A 210 17.05 -31.19 -11.58
C LYS A 210 16.41 -30.69 -10.28
N SER A 211 17.20 -30.60 -9.21
CA SER A 211 16.73 -30.05 -7.94
C SER A 211 16.22 -28.61 -8.08
N LEU A 212 16.89 -27.76 -8.87
CA LEU A 212 16.42 -26.39 -9.14
C LEU A 212 15.11 -26.37 -9.93
N TYR A 213 14.94 -27.26 -10.91
CA TYR A 213 13.67 -27.38 -11.65
C TYR A 213 12.52 -27.81 -10.74
N ASP A 214 12.75 -28.78 -9.85
CA ASP A 214 11.75 -29.24 -8.89
C ASP A 214 11.32 -28.10 -7.95
N MET A 215 12.30 -27.36 -7.40
CA MET A 215 12.03 -26.18 -6.57
C MET A 215 11.24 -25.11 -7.33
N THR A 216 11.58 -24.88 -8.60
CA THR A 216 10.85 -23.92 -9.46
C THR A 216 9.40 -24.35 -9.65
N ALA A 217 9.17 -25.62 -10.01
CA ALA A 217 7.83 -26.18 -10.17
C ALA A 217 7.01 -26.14 -8.86
N GLU A 218 7.64 -26.35 -7.70
CA GLU A 218 6.99 -26.17 -6.40
C GLU A 218 6.58 -24.71 -6.16
N THR A 219 7.46 -23.74 -6.44
CA THR A 219 7.12 -22.33 -6.27
C THR A 219 5.99 -21.89 -7.20
N GLU A 220 5.95 -22.40 -8.42
CA GLU A 220 4.87 -22.14 -9.38
C GLU A 220 3.55 -22.74 -8.90
N LYS A 221 3.54 -23.99 -8.42
CA LYS A 221 2.37 -24.61 -7.79
C LYS A 221 1.86 -23.78 -6.61
N MET A 222 2.77 -23.27 -5.77
CA MET A 222 2.40 -22.42 -4.62
C MET A 222 1.86 -21.05 -5.06
N ARG A 223 2.46 -20.41 -6.07
CA ARG A 223 1.95 -19.16 -6.64
C ARG A 223 0.57 -19.36 -7.28
N ALA A 224 0.37 -20.45 -8.02
CA ALA A 224 -0.91 -20.77 -8.64
C ALA A 224 -2.01 -20.98 -7.58
N LYS A 225 -1.72 -21.73 -6.51
CA LYS A 225 -2.63 -21.90 -5.36
C LYS A 225 -2.94 -20.57 -4.65
N ASN A 226 -1.94 -19.71 -4.46
CA ASN A 226 -2.14 -18.40 -3.84
C ASN A 226 -2.97 -17.47 -4.72
N LYS A 227 -2.76 -17.51 -6.04
CA LYS A 227 -3.52 -16.76 -7.03
C LYS A 227 -4.98 -17.22 -7.05
N SER A 228 -5.25 -18.53 -7.15
CA SER A 228 -6.61 -19.05 -7.13
C SER A 228 -7.34 -18.71 -5.82
N ALA A 229 -6.67 -18.84 -4.67
CA ALA A 229 -7.23 -18.45 -3.39
C ALA A 229 -7.48 -16.94 -3.28
N ALA A 230 -6.64 -16.10 -3.89
CA ALA A 230 -6.86 -14.66 -3.96
C ALA A 230 -8.06 -14.32 -4.85
N ASP A 231 -8.19 -14.99 -6.00
CA ASP A 231 -9.30 -14.83 -6.95
C ASP A 231 -10.63 -15.28 -6.33
N GLU A 232 -10.66 -16.38 -5.59
CA GLU A 232 -11.83 -16.84 -4.82
C GLU A 232 -12.23 -15.82 -3.74
N LYS A 233 -11.27 -15.29 -2.97
CA LYS A 233 -11.54 -14.25 -1.96
C LYS A 233 -12.06 -12.97 -2.60
N ALA A 234 -11.51 -12.58 -3.76
CA ALA A 234 -11.97 -11.42 -4.50
C ALA A 234 -13.40 -11.61 -5.02
N ARG A 235 -13.72 -12.79 -5.57
CA ARG A 235 -15.08 -13.18 -6.00
C ARG A 235 -16.07 -13.13 -4.83
N ALA A 236 -15.78 -13.79 -3.72
CA ALA A 236 -16.65 -13.79 -2.54
C ALA A 236 -16.87 -12.36 -1.98
N LYS A 237 -15.82 -11.52 -1.96
CA LYS A 237 -15.93 -10.12 -1.55
C LYS A 237 -16.82 -9.33 -2.51
N ARG A 238 -16.72 -9.56 -3.81
CA ARG A 238 -17.53 -8.92 -4.86
C ARG A 238 -19.00 -9.32 -4.75
N GLU A 239 -19.30 -10.61 -4.59
CA GLU A 239 -20.66 -11.12 -4.38
C GLU A 239 -21.32 -10.49 -3.16
N LYS A 240 -20.57 -10.40 -2.04
CA LYS A 240 -21.05 -9.71 -0.83
C LYS A 240 -21.38 -8.24 -1.10
N LEU A 241 -20.59 -7.54 -1.93
CA LEU A 241 -20.89 -6.17 -2.34
C LEU A 241 -22.11 -6.10 -3.25
N ASN A 242 -22.27 -7.02 -4.21
CA ASN A 242 -23.43 -7.08 -5.08
C ASN A 242 -24.72 -7.33 -4.29
N ALA A 243 -24.71 -8.22 -3.29
CA ALA A 243 -25.85 -8.43 -2.39
C ALA A 243 -26.24 -7.13 -1.65
N LEU A 244 -25.26 -6.35 -1.18
CA LEU A 244 -25.52 -5.05 -0.55
C LEU A 244 -26.07 -4.01 -1.55
N ARG A 245 -25.56 -4.00 -2.80
CA ARG A 245 -26.04 -3.11 -3.87
C ARG A 245 -27.46 -3.44 -4.29
N ARG A 246 -27.81 -4.73 -4.43
CA ARG A 246 -29.18 -5.21 -4.65
C ARG A 246 -30.13 -4.70 -3.58
N ARG A 247 -29.76 -4.81 -2.31
CA ARG A 247 -30.55 -4.27 -1.19
C ARG A 247 -30.70 -2.74 -1.23
N LYS A 248 -29.76 -2.03 -1.87
CA LYS A 248 -29.78 -0.57 -2.01
C LYS A 248 -30.33 -0.09 -3.36
N GLY A 249 -30.76 -0.99 -4.24
CA GLY A 249 -31.26 -0.64 -5.57
C GLY A 249 -30.19 -0.12 -6.54
N LEU A 250 -28.91 -0.41 -6.30
CA LEU A 250 -27.81 -0.01 -7.18
C LEU A 250 -27.48 -1.13 -8.20
N PRO A 251 -26.98 -0.76 -9.39
CA PRO A 251 -26.52 -1.74 -10.38
C PRO A 251 -25.37 -2.58 -9.83
N GLU A 252 -25.41 -3.88 -10.14
CA GLU A 252 -24.36 -4.83 -9.77
C GLU A 252 -23.07 -4.55 -10.50
N ILE A 253 -21.97 -4.82 -9.82
CA ILE A 253 -20.66 -4.73 -10.44
C ILE A 253 -20.38 -6.09 -11.07
N ARG A 254 -20.19 -6.12 -12.40
CA ARG A 254 -19.91 -7.35 -13.17
C ARG A 254 -18.81 -8.16 -12.48
N THR A 255 -19.10 -9.42 -12.22
CA THR A 255 -18.09 -10.43 -11.90
C THR A 255 -17.47 -10.86 -13.23
N PRO A 256 -16.13 -10.86 -13.38
CA PRO A 256 -15.52 -11.71 -14.39
C PRO A 256 -15.92 -13.14 -14.00
N SER A 257 -16.84 -13.71 -14.77
CA SER A 257 -17.24 -15.10 -14.58
C SER A 257 -16.02 -15.97 -14.92
N PRO A 258 -15.71 -17.02 -14.15
CA PRO A 258 -14.85 -18.11 -14.59
C PRO A 258 -15.59 -19.06 -15.55
N GLU A 259 -16.58 -18.55 -16.28
CA GLU A 259 -17.12 -19.24 -17.45
C GLU A 259 -15.95 -19.39 -18.41
N PRO A 260 -15.70 -20.59 -18.97
CA PRO A 260 -14.76 -20.70 -20.07
C PRO A 260 -15.21 -19.64 -21.08
N GLU A 261 -14.30 -18.74 -21.46
CA GLU A 261 -14.56 -17.88 -22.62
C GLU A 261 -15.12 -18.81 -23.70
N PRO A 262 -16.27 -18.48 -24.32
CA PRO A 262 -16.79 -19.32 -25.39
C PRO A 262 -15.62 -19.55 -26.33
N GLU A 263 -15.28 -20.83 -26.59
CA GLU A 263 -14.19 -21.21 -27.50
C GLU A 263 -14.30 -20.28 -28.70
N GLU A 264 -13.39 -19.30 -28.79
CA GLU A 264 -13.44 -18.34 -29.87
C GLU A 264 -13.38 -19.19 -31.14
N PRO A 265 -14.35 -19.06 -32.07
CA PRO A 265 -14.32 -19.87 -33.28
C PRO A 265 -12.95 -19.66 -33.90
N GLU A 266 -12.22 -20.73 -34.21
CA GLU A 266 -10.88 -20.66 -34.80
C GLU A 266 -10.92 -19.68 -35.98
N VAL A 267 -10.47 -18.45 -35.75
CA VAL A 267 -10.55 -17.39 -36.74
C VAL A 267 -9.43 -17.70 -37.72
N ASN A 268 -9.78 -18.14 -38.93
CA ASN A 268 -8.84 -18.24 -40.04
C ASN A 268 -8.16 -16.88 -40.23
N LEU A 269 -6.91 -16.78 -39.76
CA LEU A 269 -6.11 -15.55 -39.73
C LEU A 269 -5.89 -14.97 -41.13
N GLU A 270 -6.08 -15.77 -42.18
CA GLU A 270 -5.94 -15.39 -43.57
C GLU A 270 -7.13 -14.56 -44.11
N GLU A 271 -8.29 -14.59 -43.43
CA GLU A 271 -9.50 -13.89 -43.85
C GLU A 271 -9.78 -12.62 -43.02
N ILE A 272 -8.93 -12.30 -42.04
CA ILE A 272 -9.00 -11.03 -41.30
C ILE A 272 -8.50 -9.92 -42.24
N PRO A 273 -9.37 -9.01 -42.73
CA PRO A 273 -8.90 -7.89 -43.51
C PRO A 273 -7.93 -7.08 -42.65
N LEU A 274 -6.72 -6.84 -43.18
CA LEU A 274 -5.73 -5.97 -42.55
C LEU A 274 -6.46 -4.71 -42.06
N PRO A 275 -6.27 -4.29 -40.80
CA PRO A 275 -6.94 -3.12 -40.27
C PRO A 275 -6.61 -1.95 -41.18
N ILE A 276 -7.61 -1.43 -41.90
CA ILE A 276 -7.50 -0.17 -42.62
C ILE A 276 -6.94 0.81 -41.60
N GLU A 277 -5.73 1.30 -41.86
CA GLU A 277 -5.01 2.21 -41.00
C GLU A 277 -5.93 3.41 -40.74
N LYS A 278 -6.61 3.37 -39.59
CA LYS A 278 -7.19 4.58 -39.03
C LYS A 278 -6.00 5.52 -38.90
N PRO A 279 -5.99 6.68 -39.57
CA PRO A 279 -4.87 7.59 -39.45
C PRO A 279 -4.66 7.81 -37.97
N LEU A 280 -3.40 7.76 -37.54
CA LEU A 280 -2.89 7.78 -36.18
C LEU A 280 -3.35 9.06 -35.43
N ARG A 281 -4.66 9.26 -35.28
CA ARG A 281 -5.27 10.34 -34.55
C ARG A 281 -5.09 10.00 -33.09
N GLU A 282 -4.05 10.63 -32.54
CA GLU A 282 -3.90 10.93 -31.13
C GLU A 282 -4.02 9.69 -30.25
N ARG A 283 -2.99 8.82 -30.32
CA ARG A 283 -2.59 8.13 -29.08
C ARG A 283 -2.33 9.23 -28.06
N GLU A 284 -3.24 9.39 -27.10
CA GLU A 284 -3.11 10.36 -26.02
C GLU A 284 -1.71 10.24 -25.43
N ARG A 285 -0.90 11.29 -25.55
CA ARG A 285 0.45 11.31 -25.00
C ARG A 285 0.29 11.15 -23.49
N LYS A 286 0.84 10.07 -22.94
CA LYS A 286 0.84 9.85 -21.49
C LYS A 286 1.44 11.08 -20.81
N PRO A 287 0.86 11.57 -19.70
CA PRO A 287 1.37 12.74 -19.02
C PRO A 287 2.81 12.49 -18.59
N GLU A 288 3.70 13.38 -19.01
CA GLU A 288 5.12 13.32 -18.69
C GLU A 288 5.30 13.46 -17.18
N ARG A 289 6.00 12.50 -16.59
CA ARG A 289 6.22 12.45 -15.14
C ARG A 289 7.15 13.61 -14.74
N GLU A 290 7.00 14.12 -13.52
CA GLU A 290 7.69 15.35 -13.11
C GLU A 290 9.22 15.27 -13.15
N TRP A 291 9.80 14.07 -13.04
CA TRP A 291 11.25 13.84 -13.18
C TRP A 291 11.71 13.49 -14.60
N ASP A 292 10.76 13.28 -15.53
CA ASP A 292 11.01 13.21 -16.97
C ASP A 292 10.98 14.61 -17.62
N ARG A 293 10.33 15.59 -16.97
CA ARG A 293 10.30 16.99 -17.43
C ARG A 293 11.73 17.54 -17.59
N GLY A 294 12.09 17.91 -18.82
CA GLY A 294 13.40 18.47 -19.16
C GLY A 294 14.43 17.45 -19.68
N LYS A 295 14.16 16.14 -19.60
CA LYS A 295 15.02 15.09 -20.21
C LYS A 295 14.97 15.10 -21.75
N GLY A 296 13.97 15.74 -22.36
CA GLY A 296 13.83 15.81 -23.82
C GLY A 296 15.02 16.43 -24.56
N ARG A 297 15.74 17.39 -23.94
CA ARG A 297 16.90 18.05 -24.56
C ARG A 297 18.15 17.16 -24.62
N TYR A 298 18.32 16.28 -23.63
CA TYR A 298 19.42 15.30 -23.63
C TYR A 298 19.18 14.21 -24.68
N ASN A 299 17.92 13.77 -24.81
CA ASN A 299 17.56 12.78 -25.82
C ASN A 299 17.73 13.32 -27.25
N THR A 300 17.46 14.60 -27.53
CA THR A 300 17.66 15.16 -28.88
C THR A 300 19.09 15.06 -29.40
N TRP A 301 20.11 15.17 -28.53
CA TRP A 301 21.51 15.00 -28.94
C TRP A 301 21.84 13.53 -29.23
N ILE A 302 21.34 12.61 -28.40
CA ILE A 302 21.55 11.17 -28.62
C ILE A 302 20.83 10.70 -29.89
N GLN A 303 19.60 11.16 -30.13
CA GLN A 303 18.87 10.89 -31.37
C GLN A 303 19.66 11.43 -32.58
N LYS A 304 20.08 12.70 -32.54
CA LYS A 304 20.90 13.29 -33.61
C LYS A 304 22.17 12.48 -33.88
N GLN A 305 22.86 12.02 -32.84
CA GLN A 305 24.04 11.16 -32.97
C GLN A 305 23.73 9.75 -33.46
N ARG A 306 22.50 9.24 -33.30
CA ARG A 306 22.06 7.96 -33.89
C ARG A 306 21.72 8.11 -35.36
N ASP A 307 21.08 9.22 -35.72
CA ASP A 307 20.69 9.53 -37.09
C ASP A 307 21.91 9.91 -37.96
N GLU A 308 22.97 10.48 -37.35
CA GLU A 308 24.25 10.80 -38.01
C GLU A 308 25.20 9.60 -38.14
N ARG A 309 24.93 8.44 -37.51
CA ARG A 309 25.78 7.24 -37.67
C ARG A 309 25.44 6.52 -38.97
N ASP A 310 26.45 5.98 -39.62
CA ASP A 310 26.29 5.17 -40.83
C ASP A 310 25.33 3.99 -40.57
N GLU A 311 24.41 3.76 -41.50
CA GLU A 311 23.39 2.70 -41.43
C GLU A 311 24.01 1.29 -41.27
N GLU A 312 25.27 1.12 -41.70
CA GLU A 312 26.04 -0.12 -41.53
C GLU A 312 26.35 -0.47 -40.07
N PHE A 313 26.33 0.53 -39.17
CA PHE A 313 26.56 0.35 -37.74
C PHE A 313 25.26 0.42 -36.91
N ALA A 314 24.11 0.66 -37.56
CA ALA A 314 22.82 0.59 -36.92
C ALA A 314 22.39 -0.88 -36.76
N PRO A 315 21.79 -1.27 -35.62
CA PRO A 315 21.25 -2.62 -35.50
C PRO A 315 20.16 -2.84 -36.55
N PRO A 316 20.07 -4.05 -37.15
CA PRO A 316 19.07 -4.38 -38.14
C PRO A 316 17.66 -3.95 -37.73
N SER A 317 16.90 -3.39 -38.67
CA SER A 317 15.56 -2.86 -38.42
C SER A 317 14.56 -3.88 -37.86
N PHE A 318 14.82 -5.17 -38.05
CA PHE A 318 14.06 -6.28 -37.46
C PHE A 318 13.98 -6.25 -35.93
N TYR A 319 14.98 -5.70 -35.23
CA TYR A 319 14.99 -5.64 -33.77
C TYR A 319 13.99 -4.63 -33.17
N TYR A 320 13.39 -3.77 -34.00
CA TYR A 320 12.47 -2.73 -33.57
C TYR A 320 11.00 -3.01 -33.94
N GLN A 321 10.70 -4.24 -34.38
CA GLN A 321 9.37 -4.68 -34.78
C GLN A 321 8.47 -5.06 -33.61
#